data_AF-M0F8N5-F1
#
_entry.id   AF-M0F8N5-F1
#
_cell.length_a   1.000
_cell.length_b   1.000
_cell.length_c   1.000
_cell.angle_alpha   90.00
_cell.angle_beta   90.00
_cell.angle_gamma   90.00
#
_symmetry.space_group_name_H-M   'P 1'
#
loop_
_entity.id
_entity.type
_entity.pdbx_description
1 polymer ?
#
loop_
_entity_poly.entity_id
_entity_poly.type
_entity_poly.pdbx_seq_one_letter_code
_entity_poly.pdbx_strand_id
1 'polypeptide(L)'
;MSEEFIEEIDDILSDVLSDVDATSSAEIEQNITFGQSVSAERQTAIVDDGIDQLAAELDVPAATVDLAKSLRDQYRDQRGDLIGTALELVAASCLYCAVKVTEVPLDPTDFVTADDTVVTRKALLRRSKDIASTVGLDPSAFFGSGQYVDRYCDALDVSDAVNERAREIIEITEESGLSSGKSPSGWAAAAVYNACLDVGEKRTQQELSGIANVSEVTIRNRYQEQRAGLRQAEPLPADPIKVIDHVAGASEVGSATRDLAELLIENARADEYPVDKEATLWGLAALRRASQLTDGDIKIKTLSQYTDESSDEISSRARRLRSVLDHRELNDSRFKHTQQASEFEQD
;
A
#
# COMPACT_ATOMS: atom_id res chain seq x y z
N MET A 1 24.96 8.92 12.72
CA MET A 1 23.49 9.01 12.57
C MET A 1 23.08 10.44 12.89
N SER A 2 22.37 11.14 12.00
CA SER A 2 21.77 12.43 12.37
C SER A 2 20.62 12.19 13.35
N GLU A 3 20.28 13.19 14.17
CA GLU A 3 19.13 13.12 15.08
C GLU A 3 17.82 12.89 14.32
N GLU A 4 17.67 13.53 13.16
CA GLU A 4 16.51 13.41 12.25
C GLU A 4 16.24 11.96 11.83
N PHE A 5 17.28 11.18 11.49
CA PHE A 5 17.09 9.76 11.13
C PHE A 5 16.69 8.87 12.31
N ILE A 6 17.08 9.23 13.54
CA ILE A 6 16.70 8.48 14.73
C ILE A 6 15.22 8.74 15.07
N GLU A 7 14.78 9.98 14.90
CA GLU A 7 13.37 10.37 15.02
C GLU A 7 12.50 9.65 13.98
N GLU A 8 12.94 9.57 12.72
CA GLU A 8 12.19 8.87 11.68
C GLU A 8 12.03 7.36 11.98
N ILE A 9 13.09 6.70 12.48
CA ILE A 9 12.95 5.32 12.97
C ILE A 9 11.94 5.25 14.12
N ASP A 10 12.01 6.17 15.09
CA ASP A 10 11.08 6.18 16.22
C ASP A 10 9.62 6.39 15.78
N ASP A 11 9.39 7.24 14.79
CA ASP A 11 8.07 7.47 14.23
C ASP A 11 7.54 6.24 13.52
N ILE A 12 8.36 5.57 12.69
CA ILE A 12 7.97 4.29 12.05
C ILE A 12 7.68 3.23 13.10
N LEU A 13 8.53 3.10 14.13
CA LEU A 13 8.30 2.14 15.20
C LEU A 13 7.04 2.47 15.98
N SER A 14 6.78 3.75 16.26
CA SER A 14 5.57 4.22 16.92
C SER A 14 4.34 3.89 16.08
N ASP A 15 4.41 4.10 14.77
CA ASP A 15 3.34 3.79 13.82
C ASP A 15 3.02 2.30 13.81
N VAL A 16 4.04 1.45 13.63
CA VAL A 16 3.91 -0.02 13.66
C VAL A 16 3.37 -0.53 15.01
N LEU A 17 3.68 0.16 16.11
CA LEU A 17 3.19 -0.18 17.45
C LEU A 17 1.78 0.32 17.73
N SER A 18 1.36 1.41 17.09
CA SER A 18 0.01 1.96 17.23
C SER A 18 -1.06 1.06 16.62
N ASP A 19 -0.69 0.26 15.62
CA ASP A 19 -1.54 -0.75 14.98
C ASP A 19 -1.80 -1.99 15.86
N VAL A 20 -1.10 -2.11 16.99
CA VAL A 20 -1.24 -3.25 17.90
C VAL A 20 -2.39 -2.99 18.89
N ASP A 21 -3.61 -3.23 18.43
CA ASP A 21 -4.77 -3.33 19.32
C ASP A 21 -4.72 -4.66 20.11
N ALA A 22 -4.50 -4.53 21.42
CA ALA A 22 -5.00 -5.37 22.52
C ALA A 22 -4.97 -6.91 22.41
N THR A 23 -4.08 -7.53 21.62
CA THR A 23 -4.02 -9.00 21.54
C THR A 23 -2.70 -9.55 22.08
N SER A 24 -2.84 -10.44 23.07
CA SER A 24 -1.82 -11.28 23.70
C SER A 24 -0.90 -10.60 24.73
N SER A 25 -1.47 -10.32 25.90
CA SER A 25 -0.76 -10.58 27.16
C SER A 25 -0.95 -12.05 27.54
N ALA A 26 -0.45 -12.97 26.70
CA ALA A 26 -0.31 -14.36 27.10
C ALA A 26 0.86 -14.46 28.10
N GLU A 27 0.62 -15.13 29.22
CA GLU A 27 1.65 -15.41 30.20
C GLU A 27 2.80 -16.18 29.55
N ILE A 28 3.93 -15.53 29.56
CA ILE A 28 5.20 -15.95 28.99
C ILE A 28 5.80 -17.02 29.91
N GLU A 29 5.69 -18.28 29.54
CA GLU A 29 6.42 -19.36 30.20
C GLU A 29 6.90 -20.37 29.16
N GLN A 30 8.11 -20.15 28.60
CA GLN A 30 9.07 -21.21 28.24
C GLN A 30 10.40 -20.64 27.65
N ASN A 31 11.53 -21.24 28.09
CA ASN A 31 12.90 -21.17 27.55
C ASN A 31 13.50 -19.82 27.10
N ILE A 32 13.63 -18.85 28.01
CA ILE A 32 14.46 -17.66 27.77
C ILE A 32 15.88 -17.90 28.30
N THR A 33 16.89 -17.72 27.45
CA THR A 33 18.29 -17.73 27.88
C THR A 33 18.83 -16.31 27.98
N PHE A 34 19.10 -15.86 29.21
CA PHE A 34 19.76 -14.58 29.42
C PHE A 34 21.29 -14.70 29.25
N GLY A 35 21.92 -13.74 28.58
CA GLY A 35 23.36 -13.79 28.30
C GLY A 35 24.23 -14.10 29.53
N GLN A 36 23.96 -13.49 30.69
CA GLN A 36 24.75 -13.69 31.90
C GLN A 36 24.70 -15.11 32.49
N SER A 37 23.79 -15.98 32.03
CA SER A 37 23.66 -17.35 32.56
C SER A 37 24.60 -18.35 31.89
N VAL A 38 25.30 -17.96 30.82
CA VAL A 38 26.13 -18.88 30.00
C VAL A 38 27.44 -18.22 29.53
N SER A 39 28.44 -19.03 29.17
CA SER A 39 29.75 -18.54 28.66
C SER A 39 29.61 -17.83 27.30
N ALA A 40 30.56 -16.96 26.94
CA ALA A 40 30.53 -16.23 25.67
C ALA A 40 30.47 -17.16 24.43
N GLU A 41 31.18 -18.29 24.44
CA GLU A 41 31.09 -19.31 23.39
C GLU A 41 29.69 -19.91 23.30
N ARG A 42 29.06 -20.17 24.45
CA ARG A 42 27.69 -20.71 24.50
C ARG A 42 26.65 -19.67 24.12
N GLN A 43 26.85 -18.39 24.45
CA GLN A 43 25.99 -17.30 23.98
C GLN A 43 25.97 -17.25 22.44
N THR A 44 27.16 -17.30 21.83
CA THR A 44 27.34 -17.27 20.37
C THR A 44 26.60 -18.45 19.72
N ALA A 45 26.78 -19.67 20.24
CA ALA A 45 26.10 -20.86 19.74
C ALA A 45 24.57 -20.75 19.83
N ILE A 46 24.03 -20.27 20.96
CA ILE A 46 22.58 -20.13 21.13
C ILE A 46 21.99 -19.11 20.15
N VAL A 47 22.68 -17.99 19.91
CA VAL A 47 22.21 -16.99 18.95
C VAL A 47 22.30 -17.53 17.52
N ASP A 48 23.37 -18.26 17.16
CA ASP A 48 23.49 -18.86 15.83
C ASP A 48 22.43 -19.93 15.57
N ASP A 49 22.20 -20.82 16.54
CA ASP A 49 21.17 -21.84 16.47
C ASP A 49 19.78 -21.19 16.29
N GLY A 50 19.51 -20.09 17.01
CA GLY A 50 18.26 -19.32 16.89
C GLY A 50 18.10 -18.62 15.54
N ILE A 51 19.18 -18.03 15.00
CA ILE A 51 19.17 -17.44 13.66
C ILE A 51 18.87 -18.52 12.62
N ASP A 52 19.55 -19.67 12.69
CA ASP A 52 19.40 -20.75 11.71
C ASP A 52 18.00 -21.37 11.78
N GLN A 53 17.45 -21.56 12.97
CA GLN A 53 16.10 -22.08 13.16
C GLN A 53 15.04 -21.13 12.57
N LEU A 54 15.12 -19.83 12.89
CA LEU A 54 14.17 -18.84 12.39
C LEU A 54 14.28 -18.64 10.88
N ALA A 55 15.50 -18.63 10.36
CA ALA A 55 15.73 -18.50 8.93
C ALA A 55 15.14 -19.69 8.16
N ALA A 56 15.24 -20.90 8.71
CA ALA A 56 14.63 -22.09 8.10
C ALA A 56 13.10 -22.03 8.11
N GLU A 57 12.48 -21.58 9.22
CA GLU A 57 11.03 -21.46 9.33
C GLU A 57 10.45 -20.37 8.42
N LEU A 58 11.20 -19.28 8.21
CA LEU A 58 10.80 -18.11 7.41
C LEU A 58 11.31 -18.14 5.96
N ASP A 59 11.90 -19.26 5.52
CA ASP A 59 12.51 -19.44 4.19
C ASP A 59 13.51 -18.32 3.82
N VAL A 60 14.30 -17.84 4.80
CA VAL A 60 15.25 -16.74 4.60
C VAL A 60 16.49 -17.23 3.82
N PRO A 61 16.92 -16.51 2.76
CA PRO A 61 18.09 -16.91 1.97
C PRO A 61 19.40 -16.97 2.77
N ALA A 62 20.26 -17.92 2.43
CA ALA A 62 21.54 -18.14 3.12
C ALA A 62 22.44 -16.89 3.20
N ALA A 63 22.45 -16.05 2.15
CA ALA A 63 23.21 -14.80 2.15
C ALA A 63 22.72 -13.81 3.23
N THR A 64 21.41 -13.78 3.48
CA THR A 64 20.80 -12.96 4.55
C THR A 64 21.11 -13.55 5.92
N VAL A 65 21.15 -14.88 6.05
CA VAL A 65 21.59 -15.57 7.28
C VAL A 65 23.04 -15.24 7.61
N ASP A 66 23.94 -15.28 6.62
CA ASP A 66 25.35 -14.93 6.81
C ASP A 66 25.50 -13.46 7.27
N LEU A 67 24.71 -12.55 6.70
CA LEU A 67 24.64 -11.16 7.15
C LEU A 67 24.16 -11.08 8.61
N ALA A 68 23.11 -11.80 8.99
CA ALA A 68 22.59 -11.81 10.36
C ALA A 68 23.66 -12.24 11.38
N LYS A 69 24.44 -13.28 11.06
CA LYS A 69 25.56 -13.77 11.90
C LYS A 69 26.69 -12.73 12.00
N SER A 70 27.00 -12.05 10.90
CA SER A 70 27.94 -10.92 10.91
C SER A 70 27.45 -9.76 11.77
N LEU A 71 26.17 -9.39 11.69
CA LEU A 71 25.57 -8.34 12.52
C LEU A 71 25.61 -8.71 14.00
N ARG A 72 25.37 -9.97 14.36
CA ARG A 72 25.53 -10.49 15.72
C ARG A 72 26.94 -10.28 16.24
N ASP A 73 27.96 -10.64 15.46
CA ASP A 73 29.36 -10.50 15.89
C ASP A 73 29.72 -9.02 16.10
N GLN A 74 29.38 -8.15 15.15
CA GLN A 74 29.59 -6.70 15.28
C GLN A 74 28.87 -6.12 16.50
N TYR A 75 27.63 -6.54 16.73
CA TYR A 75 26.82 -6.06 17.85
C TYR A 75 27.42 -6.48 19.20
N ARG A 76 27.86 -7.73 19.34
CA ARG A 76 28.55 -8.22 20.55
C ARG A 76 29.82 -7.41 20.80
N ASP A 77 30.63 -7.22 19.77
CA ASP A 77 31.93 -6.56 19.90
C ASP A 77 31.81 -5.08 20.28
N GLN A 78 30.75 -4.40 19.85
CA GLN A 78 30.51 -2.98 20.14
C GLN A 78 29.70 -2.73 21.42
N ARG A 79 28.66 -3.54 21.69
CA ARG A 79 27.80 -3.38 22.87
C ARG A 79 28.44 -3.90 24.16
N GLY A 80 29.36 -4.87 24.05
CA GLY A 80 29.97 -5.55 25.19
C GLY A 80 29.08 -6.66 25.74
N ASP A 81 29.00 -6.78 27.07
CA ASP A 81 28.29 -7.89 27.72
C ASP A 81 26.76 -7.79 27.55
N LEU A 82 26.13 -8.91 27.18
CA LEU A 82 24.70 -9.04 26.91
C LEU A 82 23.87 -9.26 28.19
N ILE A 83 24.32 -8.70 29.32
CA ILE A 83 23.63 -8.84 30.62
C ILE A 83 22.17 -8.33 30.51
N GLY A 84 21.24 -9.14 30.97
CA GLY A 84 19.80 -8.88 30.92
C GLY A 84 19.18 -8.96 29.52
N THR A 85 19.96 -9.39 28.51
CA THR A 85 19.47 -9.56 27.14
C THR A 85 19.11 -11.02 26.92
N ALA A 86 17.88 -11.28 26.47
CA ALA A 86 17.46 -12.59 25.97
C ALA A 86 18.19 -12.87 24.64
N LEU A 87 18.89 -13.99 24.56
CA LEU A 87 19.70 -14.35 23.40
C LEU A 87 18.81 -14.65 22.17
N GLU A 88 17.65 -15.24 22.40
CA GLU A 88 16.64 -15.54 21.38
C GLU A 88 16.13 -14.24 20.72
N LEU A 89 15.90 -13.19 21.52
CA LEU A 89 15.54 -11.87 21.01
C LEU A 89 16.66 -11.23 20.18
N VAL A 90 17.92 -11.46 20.55
CA VAL A 90 19.08 -10.99 19.75
C VAL A 90 19.12 -11.72 18.41
N ALA A 91 18.93 -13.04 18.41
CA ALA A 91 18.87 -13.84 17.18
C ALA A 91 17.79 -13.30 16.23
N ALA A 92 16.55 -13.21 16.71
CA ALA A 92 15.42 -12.72 15.92
C ALA A 92 15.65 -11.29 15.40
N SER A 93 16.24 -10.41 16.21
CA SER A 93 16.48 -9.02 15.81
C SER A 93 17.65 -8.86 14.85
N CYS A 94 18.72 -9.66 14.98
CA CYS A 94 19.82 -9.70 14.02
C CYS A 94 19.32 -10.19 12.66
N LEU A 95 18.50 -11.25 12.64
CA LEU A 95 17.87 -11.74 11.41
C LEU A 95 16.90 -10.70 10.83
N TYR A 96 16.09 -10.03 11.68
CA TYR A 96 15.19 -8.95 11.24
C TYR A 96 15.96 -7.78 10.61
N CYS A 97 17.08 -7.34 11.21
CA CYS A 97 17.94 -6.32 10.59
C CYS A 97 18.48 -6.80 9.24
N ALA A 98 18.92 -8.06 9.14
CA ALA A 98 19.47 -8.60 7.90
C ALA A 98 18.43 -8.65 6.77
N VAL A 99 17.19 -9.11 7.05
CA VAL A 99 16.12 -9.13 6.03
C VAL A 99 15.78 -7.74 5.52
N LYS A 100 15.88 -6.71 6.37
CA LYS A 100 15.68 -5.31 5.96
C LYS A 100 16.80 -4.81 5.06
N VAL A 101 18.05 -5.14 5.38
CA VAL A 101 19.21 -4.77 4.56
C VAL A 101 19.20 -5.50 3.22
N THR A 102 18.71 -6.74 3.16
CA THR A 102 18.63 -7.53 1.93
C THR A 102 17.27 -7.48 1.24
N GLU A 103 16.37 -6.61 1.69
CA GLU A 103 15.02 -6.39 1.12
C GLU A 103 14.18 -7.68 0.98
N VAL A 104 14.32 -8.59 1.94
CA VAL A 104 13.45 -9.79 2.02
C VAL A 104 12.12 -9.36 2.64
N PRO A 105 10.96 -9.63 1.99
CA PRO A 105 9.68 -8.99 2.29
C PRO A 105 8.96 -9.61 3.49
N LEU A 106 9.64 -9.68 4.63
CA LEU A 106 9.13 -10.18 5.90
C LEU A 106 8.80 -9.02 6.84
N ASP A 107 7.63 -9.03 7.44
CA ASP A 107 7.18 -8.06 8.42
C ASP A 107 7.46 -8.55 9.87
N PRO A 108 7.48 -7.67 10.86
CA PRO A 108 7.73 -8.04 12.27
C PRO A 108 6.83 -9.18 12.78
N THR A 109 5.62 -9.33 12.26
CA THR A 109 4.66 -10.38 12.65
C THR A 109 5.09 -11.75 12.17
N ASP A 110 5.74 -11.84 11.02
CA ASP A 110 6.26 -13.12 10.53
C ASP A 110 7.21 -13.72 11.56
N PHE A 111 8.11 -12.90 12.12
CA PHE A 111 9.06 -13.31 13.17
C PHE A 111 8.37 -13.71 14.47
N VAL A 112 7.34 -12.97 14.88
CA VAL A 112 6.57 -13.25 16.11
C VAL A 112 5.70 -14.50 15.97
N THR A 113 5.35 -14.87 14.73
CA THR A 113 4.50 -16.03 14.44
C THR A 113 5.34 -17.30 14.21
N ALA A 114 6.53 -17.16 13.62
CA ALA A 114 7.46 -18.25 13.39
C ALA A 114 8.17 -18.73 14.66
N ASP A 115 8.22 -17.89 15.69
CA ASP A 115 8.82 -18.24 16.97
C ASP A 115 7.85 -18.07 18.14
N ASP A 116 7.51 -19.18 18.79
CA ASP A 116 6.82 -19.16 20.08
C ASP A 116 7.75 -18.69 21.23
N THR A 117 9.06 -18.49 20.98
CA THR A 117 9.91 -17.80 21.94
C THR A 117 9.42 -16.37 22.12
N VAL A 118 9.67 -15.84 23.30
CA VAL A 118 9.04 -14.62 23.80
C VAL A 118 9.60 -13.40 23.08
N VAL A 119 9.10 -13.17 21.89
CA VAL A 119 9.42 -12.02 21.07
C VAL A 119 8.10 -11.33 20.81
N THR A 120 7.78 -10.33 21.61
CA THR A 120 6.70 -9.42 21.24
C THR A 120 7.17 -8.57 20.05
N ARG A 121 6.25 -8.16 19.17
CA ARG A 121 6.56 -7.23 18.07
C ARG A 121 7.34 -6.00 18.56
N LYS A 122 6.95 -5.48 19.73
CA LYS A 122 7.61 -4.36 20.40
C LYS A 122 9.04 -4.66 20.86
N ALA A 123 9.28 -5.84 21.43
CA ALA A 123 10.61 -6.26 21.84
C ALA A 123 11.54 -6.42 20.63
N LEU A 124 11.06 -7.07 19.56
CA LEU A 124 11.78 -7.26 18.30
C LEU A 124 12.23 -5.92 17.72
N LEU A 125 11.27 -5.02 17.51
CA LEU A 125 11.52 -3.72 16.91
C LEU A 125 12.47 -2.86 17.74
N ARG A 126 12.28 -2.83 19.07
CA ARG A 126 13.16 -2.10 19.99
C ARG A 126 14.59 -2.63 19.95
N ARG A 127 14.77 -3.96 19.93
CA ARG A 127 16.10 -4.57 19.88
C ARG A 127 16.74 -4.40 18.51
N SER A 128 15.96 -4.47 17.43
CA SER A 128 16.43 -4.22 16.07
C SER A 128 16.94 -2.79 15.91
N LYS A 129 16.24 -1.79 16.48
CA LYS A 129 16.73 -0.42 16.55
C LYS A 129 18.06 -0.31 17.29
N ASP A 130 18.17 -0.96 18.45
CA ASP A 130 19.39 -0.97 19.25
C ASP A 130 20.57 -1.62 18.50
N ILE A 131 20.33 -2.72 17.79
CA ILE A 131 21.33 -3.36 16.94
C ILE A 131 21.76 -2.43 15.82
N ALA A 132 20.80 -1.91 15.04
CA ALA A 132 21.08 -1.04 13.91
C ALA A 132 21.88 0.21 14.30
N SER A 133 21.51 0.86 15.41
CA SER A 133 22.24 2.03 15.92
C SER A 133 23.63 1.68 16.46
N THR A 134 23.76 0.52 17.12
CA THR A 134 25.04 0.05 17.67
C THR A 134 26.02 -0.28 16.55
N VAL A 135 25.61 -1.05 15.55
CA VAL A 135 26.51 -1.48 14.48
C VAL A 135 26.70 -0.44 13.37
N GLY A 136 25.90 0.63 13.37
CA GLY A 136 25.94 1.68 12.37
C GLY A 136 25.32 1.29 11.03
N LEU A 137 24.24 0.49 11.06
CA LEU A 137 23.45 0.20 9.87
C LEU A 137 22.79 1.48 9.34
N ASP A 138 22.66 1.55 8.02
CA ASP A 138 21.87 2.59 7.38
C ASP A 138 20.37 2.39 7.68
N PRO A 139 19.69 3.35 8.33
CA PRO A 139 18.25 3.33 8.59
C PRO A 139 17.40 3.17 7.35
N SER A 140 17.88 3.63 6.20
CA SER A 140 17.12 3.57 4.94
C SER A 140 16.66 2.14 4.61
N ALA A 141 17.42 1.12 5.05
CA ALA A 141 17.06 -0.28 4.94
C ALA A 141 15.70 -0.63 5.58
N PHE A 142 15.25 0.14 6.58
CA PHE A 142 13.99 -0.10 7.27
C PHE A 142 12.81 0.63 6.63
N PHE A 143 13.04 1.50 5.64
CA PHE A 143 12.02 2.41 5.12
C PHE A 143 11.38 1.91 3.82
N GLY A 144 12.05 1.00 3.10
CA GLY A 144 11.61 0.53 1.79
C GLY A 144 10.24 -0.16 1.83
N SER A 145 9.23 0.44 1.21
CA SER A 145 7.89 -0.13 1.11
C SER A 145 7.73 -1.03 -0.14
N GLY A 146 8.49 -0.76 -1.20
CA GLY A 146 8.43 -1.51 -2.47
C GLY A 146 8.67 -3.01 -2.34
N GLN A 147 9.47 -3.44 -1.36
CA GLN A 147 9.78 -4.87 -1.13
C GLN A 147 8.52 -5.73 -0.90
N TYR A 148 7.47 -5.17 -0.30
CA TYR A 148 6.27 -5.94 0.04
C TYR A 148 5.27 -6.10 -1.11
N VAL A 149 5.42 -5.33 -2.20
CA VAL A 149 4.41 -5.26 -3.28
C VAL A 149 4.18 -6.64 -3.91
N ASP A 150 5.24 -7.34 -4.29
CA ASP A 150 5.12 -8.66 -4.94
C ASP A 150 4.40 -9.64 -4.02
N ARG A 151 4.84 -9.75 -2.76
CA ARG A 151 4.21 -10.64 -1.77
C ARG A 151 2.72 -10.35 -1.60
N TYR A 152 2.33 -9.07 -1.57
CA TYR A 152 0.94 -8.67 -1.38
C TYR A 152 0.08 -8.91 -2.62
N CYS A 153 0.62 -8.61 -3.81
CA CYS A 153 -0.04 -8.88 -5.07
C CYS A 153 -0.24 -10.40 -5.29
N ASP A 154 0.79 -11.20 -5.04
CA ASP A 154 0.74 -12.66 -5.16
C ASP A 154 -0.30 -13.26 -4.19
N ALA A 155 -0.30 -12.81 -2.93
CA ALA A 155 -1.25 -13.28 -1.93
C ALA A 155 -2.70 -12.86 -2.23
N LEU A 156 -2.89 -11.74 -2.94
CA LEU A 156 -4.20 -11.29 -3.40
C LEU A 156 -4.64 -11.94 -4.73
N ASP A 157 -3.74 -12.62 -5.45
CA ASP A 157 -3.99 -13.15 -6.79
C ASP A 157 -4.50 -12.04 -7.75
N VAL A 158 -3.74 -10.94 -7.85
CA VAL A 158 -4.01 -9.80 -8.75
C VAL A 158 -3.02 -9.76 -9.92
N SER A 159 -3.36 -9.06 -10.99
CA SER A 159 -2.51 -9.00 -12.18
C SER A 159 -1.20 -8.22 -11.99
N ASP A 160 -0.27 -8.44 -12.93
CA ASP A 160 0.97 -7.67 -13.06
C ASP A 160 0.71 -6.17 -13.24
N ALA A 161 -0.43 -5.77 -13.82
CA ALA A 161 -0.79 -4.37 -13.98
C ALA A 161 -1.08 -3.68 -12.63
N VAL A 162 -1.70 -4.41 -11.69
CA VAL A 162 -1.87 -3.92 -10.30
C VAL A 162 -0.52 -3.78 -9.61
N ASN A 163 0.38 -4.74 -9.84
CA ASN A 163 1.72 -4.72 -9.26
C ASN A 163 2.54 -3.52 -9.77
N GLU A 164 2.63 -3.35 -11.10
CA GLU A 164 3.34 -2.23 -11.73
C GLU A 164 2.78 -0.88 -11.24
N ARG A 165 1.45 -0.75 -11.23
CA ARG A 165 0.82 0.48 -10.73
C ARG A 165 1.09 0.73 -9.23
N ALA A 166 1.13 -0.31 -8.40
CA ALA A 166 1.45 -0.16 -6.98
C ALA A 166 2.88 0.36 -6.78
N ARG A 167 3.84 -0.10 -7.60
CA ARG A 167 5.22 0.39 -7.59
C ARG A 167 5.33 1.85 -8.00
N GLU A 168 4.63 2.24 -9.08
CA GLU A 168 4.57 3.65 -9.49
C GLU A 168 4.00 4.54 -8.38
N ILE A 169 2.91 4.12 -7.72
CA ILE A 169 2.31 4.87 -6.62
C ILE A 169 3.30 5.03 -5.46
N ILE A 170 4.04 3.98 -5.12
CA ILE A 170 5.08 4.06 -4.09
C ILE A 170 6.14 5.08 -4.51
N GLU A 171 6.70 4.97 -5.72
CA GLU A 171 7.73 5.88 -6.23
C GLU A 171 7.26 7.35 -6.17
N ILE A 172 6.10 7.66 -6.76
CA ILE A 172 5.54 9.02 -6.78
C ILE A 172 5.35 9.58 -5.36
N THR A 173 4.85 8.75 -4.45
CA THR A 173 4.50 9.20 -3.10
C THR A 173 5.71 9.29 -2.17
N GLU A 174 6.71 8.43 -2.34
CA GLU A 174 7.99 8.49 -1.64
C GLU A 174 8.82 9.69 -2.12
N GLU A 175 8.89 9.96 -3.44
CA GLU A 175 9.55 11.15 -3.99
C GLU A 175 8.92 12.46 -3.50
N SER A 176 7.62 12.44 -3.21
CA SER A 176 6.88 13.56 -2.64
C SER A 176 7.03 13.69 -1.11
N GLY A 177 7.82 12.81 -0.48
CA GLY A 177 8.05 12.78 0.97
C GLY A 177 6.84 12.35 1.79
N LEU A 178 5.82 11.74 1.16
CA LEU A 178 4.58 11.37 1.85
C LEU A 178 4.73 10.14 2.74
N SER A 179 5.75 9.29 2.53
CA SER A 179 5.96 8.06 3.31
C SER A 179 6.69 8.27 4.63
N SER A 180 7.30 9.44 4.86
CA SER A 180 8.18 9.67 6.01
C SER A 180 7.48 9.43 7.35
N GLY A 181 8.14 8.70 8.24
CA GLY A 181 7.62 8.32 9.55
C GLY A 181 6.50 7.26 9.54
N LYS A 182 6.16 6.66 8.39
CA LYS A 182 5.05 5.71 8.27
C LYS A 182 5.55 4.28 8.10
N SER A 183 4.78 3.33 8.62
CA SER A 183 5.03 1.89 8.44
C SER A 183 5.15 1.53 6.95
N PRO A 184 6.29 0.98 6.50
CA PRO A 184 6.48 0.59 5.10
C PRO A 184 5.48 -0.49 4.63
N SER A 185 5.15 -1.45 5.51
CA SER A 185 4.13 -2.46 5.22
C SER A 185 2.76 -1.81 5.00
N GLY A 186 2.36 -0.88 5.88
CA GLY A 186 1.09 -0.17 5.77
C GLY A 186 1.04 0.74 4.53
N TRP A 187 2.16 1.35 4.17
CA TRP A 187 2.29 2.16 2.96
C TRP A 187 2.17 1.32 1.68
N ALA A 188 2.86 0.19 1.63
CA ALA A 188 2.79 -0.75 0.52
C ALA A 188 1.37 -1.35 0.37
N ALA A 189 0.74 -1.73 1.47
CA ALA A 189 -0.65 -2.20 1.46
C ALA A 189 -1.60 -1.13 0.89
N ALA A 190 -1.48 0.12 1.33
CA ALA A 190 -2.29 1.19 0.76
C ALA A 190 -2.02 1.43 -0.74
N ALA A 191 -0.76 1.28 -1.19
CA ALA A 191 -0.41 1.42 -2.60
C ALA A 191 -1.02 0.30 -3.45
N VAL A 192 -0.95 -0.96 -2.99
CA VAL A 192 -1.60 -2.10 -3.65
C VAL A 192 -3.12 -1.92 -3.67
N TYR A 193 -3.72 -1.43 -2.58
CA TYR A 193 -5.16 -1.12 -2.55
C TYR A 193 -5.54 -0.01 -3.53
N ASN A 194 -4.72 1.04 -3.64
CA ASN A 194 -4.88 2.09 -4.63
C ASN A 194 -4.79 1.54 -6.06
N ALA A 195 -3.77 0.73 -6.35
CA ALA A 195 -3.56 0.14 -7.67
C ALA A 195 -4.70 -0.79 -8.08
N CYS A 196 -5.22 -1.61 -7.15
CA CYS A 196 -6.43 -2.42 -7.36
C CYS A 196 -7.63 -1.56 -7.81
N LEU A 197 -7.79 -0.35 -7.26
CA LEU A 197 -8.87 0.56 -7.62
C LEU A 197 -8.61 1.28 -8.95
N ASP A 198 -7.36 1.63 -9.23
CA ASP A 198 -6.95 2.29 -10.46
C ASP A 198 -7.06 1.34 -11.67
N VAL A 199 -6.69 0.07 -11.52
CA VAL A 199 -6.75 -0.98 -12.57
C VAL A 199 -8.14 -1.61 -12.67
N GLY A 200 -8.98 -1.49 -11.63
CA GLY A 200 -10.35 -2.03 -11.62
C GLY A 200 -10.50 -3.43 -11.00
N GLU A 201 -9.41 -4.04 -10.52
CA GLU A 201 -9.40 -5.31 -9.79
C GLU A 201 -9.76 -5.13 -8.32
N LYS A 202 -11.05 -5.05 -8.03
CA LYS A 202 -11.55 -4.70 -6.69
C LYS A 202 -11.19 -5.75 -5.63
N ARG A 203 -10.35 -5.33 -4.68
CA ARG A 203 -10.09 -6.02 -3.40
C ARG A 203 -10.61 -5.21 -2.22
N THR A 204 -10.78 -5.86 -1.08
CA THR A 204 -11.21 -5.24 0.18
C THR A 204 -10.01 -4.84 1.04
N GLN A 205 -10.20 -3.81 1.86
CA GLN A 205 -9.20 -3.44 2.87
C GLN A 205 -8.99 -4.57 3.89
N GLN A 206 -10.05 -5.36 4.15
CA GLN A 206 -9.99 -6.50 5.06
C GLN A 206 -9.07 -7.61 4.53
N GLU A 207 -9.21 -8.01 3.27
CA GLU A 207 -8.32 -9.01 2.64
C GLU A 207 -6.86 -8.59 2.77
N LEU A 208 -6.58 -7.34 2.43
CA LEU A 208 -5.21 -6.83 2.46
C LEU A 208 -4.69 -6.59 3.89
N SER A 209 -5.56 -6.24 4.85
CA SER A 209 -5.19 -6.13 6.26
C SER A 209 -4.67 -7.45 6.84
N GLY A 210 -5.28 -8.57 6.45
CA GLY A 210 -4.85 -9.90 6.86
C GLY A 210 -3.51 -10.32 6.25
N ILE A 211 -3.22 -9.88 5.01
CA ILE A 211 -1.97 -10.20 4.31
C ILE A 211 -0.81 -9.34 4.84
N ALA A 212 -1.05 -8.05 5.07
CA ALA A 212 -0.03 -7.07 5.44
C ALA A 212 0.18 -6.93 6.96
N ASN A 213 -0.61 -7.63 7.78
CA ASN A 213 -0.54 -7.59 9.25
C ASN A 213 -0.69 -6.16 9.85
N VAL A 214 -1.50 -5.33 9.20
CA VAL A 214 -1.83 -3.94 9.60
C VAL A 214 -3.34 -3.78 9.72
N SER A 215 -3.81 -2.76 10.45
CA SER A 215 -5.24 -2.54 10.60
C SER A 215 -5.90 -2.00 9.31
N GLU A 216 -7.19 -2.28 9.10
CA GLU A 216 -7.95 -1.65 8.01
C GLU A 216 -7.95 -0.11 8.10
N VAL A 217 -7.88 0.44 9.31
CA VAL A 217 -7.81 1.88 9.55
C VAL A 217 -6.49 2.44 9.04
N THR A 218 -5.39 1.73 9.25
CA THR A 218 -4.06 2.08 8.74
C THR A 218 -4.08 2.13 7.22
N ILE A 219 -4.54 1.07 6.56
CA ILE A 219 -4.67 1.02 5.09
C ILE A 219 -5.54 2.19 4.59
N ARG A 220 -6.66 2.47 5.27
CA ARG A 220 -7.57 3.56 4.89
C ARG A 220 -6.92 4.94 5.00
N ASN A 221 -6.20 5.20 6.08
CA ASN A 221 -5.54 6.49 6.31
C ASN A 221 -4.43 6.70 5.26
N ARG A 222 -3.56 5.69 5.07
CA ARG A 222 -2.49 5.75 4.07
C ARG A 222 -3.04 5.86 2.65
N TYR A 223 -4.11 5.15 2.33
CA TYR A 223 -4.80 5.28 1.04
C TYR A 223 -5.24 6.73 0.79
N GLN A 224 -5.85 7.39 1.78
CA GLN A 224 -6.30 8.78 1.63
C GLN A 224 -5.14 9.75 1.42
N GLU A 225 -4.05 9.57 2.17
CA GLU A 225 -2.82 10.35 2.04
C GLU A 225 -2.19 10.18 0.65
N GLN A 226 -2.05 8.93 0.18
CA GLN A 226 -1.54 8.62 -1.17
C GLN A 226 -2.44 9.21 -2.26
N ARG A 227 -3.78 9.06 -2.18
CA ARG A 227 -4.70 9.67 -3.17
C ARG A 227 -4.57 11.19 -3.23
N ALA A 228 -4.38 11.85 -2.08
CA ALA A 228 -4.18 13.30 -2.06
C ALA A 228 -2.87 13.71 -2.74
N GLY A 229 -1.80 12.94 -2.55
CA GLY A 229 -0.53 13.12 -3.25
C GLY A 229 -0.63 12.87 -4.76
N LEU A 230 -1.20 11.73 -5.15
CA LEU A 230 -1.38 11.33 -6.54
C LEU A 230 -2.17 12.37 -7.34
N ARG A 231 -3.21 12.99 -6.75
CA ARG A 231 -3.94 14.08 -7.42
C ARG A 231 -3.08 15.29 -7.77
N GLN A 232 -2.03 15.55 -6.99
CA GLN A 232 -1.12 16.67 -7.24
C GLN A 232 -0.04 16.30 -8.25
N ALA A 233 0.48 15.07 -8.18
CA ALA A 233 1.49 14.55 -9.09
C ALA A 233 0.94 14.22 -10.48
N GLU A 234 -0.30 13.70 -10.54
CA GLU A 234 -1.02 13.30 -11.74
C GLU A 234 -2.31 14.14 -11.88
N PRO A 235 -2.20 15.46 -12.12
CA PRO A 235 -3.37 16.31 -12.23
C PRO A 235 -4.19 15.93 -13.45
N LEU A 236 -5.51 15.86 -13.26
CA LEU A 236 -6.42 15.64 -14.37
C LEU A 236 -6.35 16.80 -15.39
N PRO A 237 -6.63 16.51 -16.68
CA PRO A 237 -6.69 17.54 -17.70
C PRO A 237 -7.69 18.67 -17.36
N ALA A 238 -7.37 19.90 -17.77
CA ALA A 238 -8.25 21.06 -17.60
C ALA A 238 -9.46 21.07 -18.55
N ASP A 239 -9.64 20.03 -19.37
CA ASP A 239 -10.77 19.88 -20.30
C ASP A 239 -11.65 18.71 -19.84
N PRO A 240 -12.97 18.91 -19.64
CA PRO A 240 -13.87 17.86 -19.18
C PRO A 240 -13.93 16.63 -20.10
N ILE A 241 -13.73 16.78 -21.41
CA ILE A 241 -13.67 15.65 -22.36
C ILE A 241 -12.39 14.84 -22.12
N LYS A 242 -11.26 15.52 -21.93
CA LYS A 242 -9.99 14.83 -21.62
C LYS A 242 -10.02 14.17 -20.23
N VAL A 243 -10.78 14.72 -19.27
CA VAL A 243 -11.06 14.05 -17.99
C VAL A 243 -11.83 12.75 -18.23
N ILE A 244 -12.86 12.79 -19.07
CA ILE A 244 -13.62 11.59 -19.45
C ILE A 244 -12.68 10.54 -20.04
N ASP A 245 -11.85 10.93 -21.02
CA ASP A 245 -10.88 10.03 -21.66
C ASP A 245 -9.93 9.38 -20.68
N HIS A 246 -9.35 10.19 -19.79
CA HIS A 246 -8.39 9.72 -18.78
C HIS A 246 -9.06 8.72 -17.82
N VAL A 247 -10.21 9.08 -17.26
CA VAL A 247 -10.92 8.23 -16.28
C VAL A 247 -11.50 6.99 -16.96
N ALA A 248 -11.98 7.12 -18.19
CA ALA A 248 -12.51 6.01 -18.97
C ALA A 248 -11.43 4.99 -19.32
N GLY A 249 -10.23 5.46 -19.70
CA GLY A 249 -9.08 4.61 -19.98
C GLY A 249 -8.59 3.89 -18.72
N ALA A 250 -8.52 4.58 -17.58
CA ALA A 250 -8.09 3.97 -16.32
C ALA A 250 -9.13 2.96 -15.77
N SER A 251 -10.43 3.24 -15.89
CA SER A 251 -11.47 2.43 -15.23
C SER A 251 -12.17 1.42 -16.15
N GLU A 252 -11.54 1.01 -17.25
CA GLU A 252 -12.08 0.11 -18.28
C GLU A 252 -13.51 0.44 -18.72
N VAL A 253 -13.80 1.73 -18.90
CA VAL A 253 -15.14 2.18 -19.26
C VAL A 253 -15.42 1.84 -20.71
N GLY A 254 -16.52 1.13 -20.97
CA GLY A 254 -16.95 0.80 -22.33
C GLY A 254 -17.13 2.04 -23.20
N SER A 255 -16.78 1.93 -24.49
CA SER A 255 -16.85 3.03 -25.45
C SER A 255 -18.22 3.71 -25.49
N ALA A 256 -19.31 2.95 -25.34
CA ALA A 256 -20.66 3.50 -25.29
C ALA A 256 -20.89 4.48 -24.12
N THR A 257 -20.36 4.17 -22.95
CA THR A 257 -20.46 5.06 -21.79
C THR A 257 -19.59 6.29 -21.96
N ARG A 258 -18.39 6.12 -22.54
CA ARG A 258 -17.48 7.22 -22.84
C ARG A 258 -18.08 8.20 -23.85
N ASP A 259 -18.50 7.70 -25.02
CA ASP A 259 -19.05 8.52 -26.10
C ASP A 259 -20.30 9.29 -25.64
N LEU A 260 -21.16 8.65 -24.84
CA LEU A 260 -22.32 9.33 -24.25
C LEU A 260 -21.93 10.38 -23.22
N ALA A 261 -20.87 10.17 -22.44
CA ALA A 261 -20.36 11.17 -21.51
C ALA A 261 -19.77 12.38 -22.25
N GLU A 262 -19.08 12.17 -23.36
CA GLU A 262 -18.57 13.25 -24.22
C GLU A 262 -19.72 14.09 -24.79
N LEU A 263 -20.74 13.42 -25.35
CA LEU A 263 -21.94 14.09 -25.88
C LEU A 263 -22.67 14.91 -24.80
N LEU A 264 -22.76 14.40 -23.58
CA LEU A 264 -23.32 15.14 -22.44
C LEU A 264 -22.58 16.44 -22.15
N ILE A 265 -21.25 16.43 -22.24
CA ILE A 265 -20.42 17.63 -22.03
C ILE A 265 -20.56 18.61 -23.18
N GLU A 266 -20.58 18.14 -24.42
CA GLU A 266 -20.75 18.99 -25.60
C GLU A 266 -22.08 19.73 -25.57
N ASN A 267 -23.18 19.02 -25.32
CA ASN A 267 -24.50 19.63 -25.20
C ASN A 267 -24.58 20.57 -23.99
N ALA A 268 -23.97 20.22 -22.85
CA ALA A 268 -23.95 21.09 -21.68
C ALA A 268 -23.19 22.40 -21.97
N ARG A 269 -22.10 22.31 -22.74
CA ARG A 269 -21.34 23.47 -23.20
C ARG A 269 -22.19 24.35 -24.12
N ALA A 270 -22.97 23.75 -25.03
CA ALA A 270 -23.91 24.48 -25.90
C ALA A 270 -25.03 25.17 -25.11
N ASP A 271 -25.50 24.55 -24.03
CA ASP A 271 -26.48 25.10 -23.09
C ASP A 271 -25.87 26.09 -22.07
N GLU A 272 -24.65 26.57 -22.30
CA GLU A 272 -23.92 27.56 -21.49
C GLU A 272 -23.64 27.12 -20.03
N TYR A 273 -23.61 25.82 -19.75
CA TYR A 273 -23.14 25.33 -18.44
C TYR A 273 -21.64 25.62 -18.27
N PRO A 274 -21.17 25.89 -17.04
CA PRO A 274 -19.77 26.23 -16.78
C PRO A 274 -18.87 24.99 -16.74
N VAL A 275 -18.94 24.13 -17.76
CA VAL A 275 -18.24 22.84 -17.79
C VAL A 275 -16.73 22.97 -17.77
N ASP A 276 -16.18 24.04 -18.34
CA ASP A 276 -14.72 24.25 -18.44
C ASP A 276 -14.12 24.87 -17.16
N LYS A 277 -14.92 25.50 -16.29
CA LYS A 277 -14.41 26.07 -15.02
C LYS A 277 -14.15 25.02 -13.95
N GLU A 278 -14.87 23.90 -14.03
CA GLU A 278 -14.79 22.78 -13.09
C GLU A 278 -14.71 21.46 -13.86
N ALA A 279 -13.78 21.42 -14.83
CA ALA A 279 -13.63 20.35 -15.81
C ALA A 279 -13.69 18.95 -15.18
N THR A 280 -12.95 18.74 -14.09
CA THR A 280 -12.94 17.47 -13.34
C THR A 280 -14.33 17.07 -12.89
N LEU A 281 -15.06 17.95 -12.19
CA LEU A 281 -16.38 17.62 -11.64
C LEU A 281 -17.41 17.37 -12.73
N TRP A 282 -17.35 18.13 -13.82
CA TRP A 282 -18.26 17.95 -14.95
C TRP A 282 -17.95 16.67 -15.72
N GLY A 283 -16.69 16.36 -15.99
CA GLY A 283 -16.28 15.10 -16.63
C GLY A 283 -16.68 13.88 -15.82
N LEU A 284 -16.40 13.87 -14.50
CA LEU A 284 -16.82 12.79 -13.59
C LEU A 284 -18.35 12.67 -13.51
N ALA A 285 -19.07 13.79 -13.48
CA ALA A 285 -20.52 13.81 -13.46
C ALA A 285 -21.13 13.26 -14.76
N ALA A 286 -20.51 13.57 -15.90
CA ALA A 286 -20.92 13.08 -17.21
C ALA A 286 -20.72 11.57 -17.31
N LEU A 287 -19.55 11.05 -16.92
CA LEU A 287 -19.29 9.60 -16.84
C LEU A 287 -20.31 8.88 -15.96
N ARG A 288 -20.60 9.43 -14.78
CA ARG A 288 -21.61 8.85 -13.90
C ARG A 288 -22.99 8.80 -14.57
N ARG A 289 -23.39 9.90 -15.21
CA ARG A 289 -24.70 10.01 -15.84
C ARG A 289 -24.81 9.08 -17.04
N ALA A 290 -23.77 9.00 -17.86
CA ALA A 290 -23.69 8.09 -18.99
C ALA A 290 -23.75 6.63 -18.53
N SER A 291 -22.99 6.25 -17.50
CA SER A 291 -23.00 4.91 -16.92
C SER A 291 -24.41 4.49 -16.47
N GLN A 292 -25.19 5.41 -15.88
CA GLN A 292 -26.59 5.15 -15.50
C GLN A 292 -27.54 4.97 -16.70
N LEU A 293 -27.17 5.43 -17.89
CA LEU A 293 -27.99 5.37 -19.10
C LEU A 293 -27.64 4.20 -20.02
N THR A 294 -26.41 3.69 -19.90
CA THR A 294 -25.87 2.57 -20.69
C THR A 294 -25.74 1.28 -19.88
N ASP A 295 -26.33 1.21 -18.69
CA ASP A 295 -26.16 0.09 -17.75
C ASP A 295 -24.68 -0.23 -17.43
N GLY A 296 -23.83 0.80 -17.42
CA GLY A 296 -22.42 0.67 -17.04
C GLY A 296 -22.22 0.58 -15.53
N ASP A 297 -21.12 -0.04 -15.10
CA ASP A 297 -20.84 -0.38 -13.70
C ASP A 297 -19.94 0.63 -12.95
N ILE A 298 -19.85 1.88 -13.43
CA ILE A 298 -19.04 2.91 -12.77
C ILE A 298 -19.67 3.32 -11.44
N LYS A 299 -19.01 2.94 -10.34
CA LYS A 299 -19.44 3.31 -8.99
C LYS A 299 -18.99 4.74 -8.66
N ILE A 300 -19.79 5.46 -7.88
CA ILE A 300 -19.46 6.81 -7.41
C ILE A 300 -18.12 6.84 -6.65
N LYS A 301 -17.80 5.79 -5.90
CA LYS A 301 -16.53 5.67 -5.16
C LYS A 301 -15.31 5.70 -6.09
N THR A 302 -15.42 5.08 -7.27
CA THR A 302 -14.37 5.10 -8.31
C THR A 302 -14.20 6.51 -8.87
N LEU A 303 -15.28 7.28 -9.03
CA LEU A 303 -15.15 8.67 -9.52
C LEU A 303 -14.59 9.61 -8.45
N SER A 304 -14.95 9.39 -7.18
CA SER A 304 -14.47 10.20 -6.06
C SER A 304 -12.97 10.09 -5.81
N GLN A 305 -12.25 9.13 -6.39
CA GLN A 305 -10.79 9.03 -6.24
C GLN A 305 -10.03 10.14 -7.00
N TYR A 306 -10.70 10.80 -7.96
CA TYR A 306 -10.13 11.80 -8.84
C TYR A 306 -10.41 13.26 -8.42
N THR A 307 -11.06 13.48 -7.27
CA THR A 307 -11.37 14.82 -6.77
C THR A 307 -11.41 14.86 -5.25
N ASP A 308 -11.02 16.00 -4.66
CA ASP A 308 -11.17 16.27 -3.22
C ASP A 308 -12.61 16.71 -2.85
N GLU A 309 -13.43 17.01 -3.85
CA GLU A 309 -14.80 17.43 -3.66
C GLU A 309 -15.70 16.25 -3.26
N SER A 310 -16.78 16.57 -2.54
CA SER A 310 -17.70 15.55 -2.05
C SER A 310 -18.36 14.79 -3.21
N SER A 311 -18.69 13.51 -2.98
CA SER A 311 -19.46 12.72 -3.95
C SER A 311 -20.85 13.32 -4.26
N ASP A 312 -21.35 14.20 -3.39
CA ASP A 312 -22.57 14.97 -3.60
C ASP A 312 -22.41 16.04 -4.68
N GLU A 313 -21.22 16.64 -4.83
CA GLU A 313 -20.92 17.61 -5.88
C GLU A 313 -20.94 16.97 -7.27
N ILE A 314 -20.33 15.78 -7.40
CA ILE A 314 -20.41 14.94 -8.61
C ILE A 314 -21.89 14.58 -8.87
N SER A 315 -22.61 14.20 -7.81
CA SER A 315 -24.02 13.81 -7.91
C SER A 315 -24.93 14.94 -8.34
N SER A 316 -24.73 16.13 -7.81
CA SER A 316 -25.49 17.33 -8.12
C SER A 316 -25.33 17.69 -9.60
N ARG A 317 -24.10 17.72 -10.12
CA ARG A 317 -23.82 17.98 -11.54
C ARG A 317 -24.40 16.89 -12.45
N ALA A 318 -24.31 15.62 -12.07
CA ALA A 318 -24.90 14.52 -12.84
C ALA A 318 -26.44 14.64 -12.95
N ARG A 319 -27.11 15.22 -11.95
CA ARG A 319 -28.55 15.54 -12.02
C ARG A 319 -28.84 16.71 -12.97
N ARG A 320 -27.98 17.72 -13.01
CA ARG A 320 -28.10 18.87 -13.92
C ARG A 320 -27.98 18.45 -15.39
N LEU A 321 -27.13 17.45 -15.67
CA LEU A 321 -26.96 16.86 -17.00
C LEU A 321 -28.19 16.07 -17.51
N ARG A 322 -29.24 15.86 -16.71
CA ARG A 322 -30.42 15.09 -17.15
C ARG A 322 -31.23 15.79 -18.24
N SER A 323 -31.23 17.11 -18.26
CA SER A 323 -32.04 17.91 -19.19
C SER A 323 -31.30 18.30 -20.47
N VAL A 324 -30.02 17.91 -20.57
CA VAL A 324 -29.10 18.35 -21.62
C VAL A 324 -29.16 17.43 -22.85
N LEU A 325 -29.68 16.22 -22.70
CA LEU A 325 -29.94 15.29 -23.81
C LEU A 325 -31.42 15.26 -24.14
N ASP A 326 -31.76 15.41 -25.42
CA ASP A 326 -33.11 15.12 -25.88
C ASP A 326 -33.33 13.61 -26.11
N HIS A 327 -34.59 13.20 -26.28
CA HIS A 327 -34.95 11.80 -26.48
C HIS A 327 -34.41 11.20 -27.80
N ARG A 328 -34.15 12.02 -28.81
CA ARG A 328 -33.68 11.59 -30.12
C ARG A 328 -32.18 11.30 -30.06
N GLU A 329 -31.39 12.20 -29.50
CA GLU A 329 -29.94 12.05 -29.33
C GLU A 329 -29.60 10.82 -28.48
N LEU A 330 -30.37 10.58 -27.41
CA LEU A 330 -30.21 9.39 -26.58
C LEU A 330 -30.48 8.09 -27.34
N ASN A 331 -31.49 8.08 -28.22
CA ASN A 331 -31.82 6.91 -29.04
C ASN A 331 -30.78 6.71 -30.15
N ASP A 332 -30.30 7.79 -30.78
CA ASP A 332 -29.26 7.74 -31.81
C ASP A 332 -27.93 7.22 -31.24
N SER A 333 -27.54 7.65 -30.04
CA SER A 333 -26.36 7.13 -29.33
C SER A 333 -26.50 5.63 -29.03
N ARG A 334 -27.63 5.18 -28.49
CA ARG A 334 -27.89 3.75 -28.23
C ARG A 334 -27.87 2.92 -29.52
N PHE A 335 -28.45 3.43 -30.60
CA PHE A 335 -28.52 2.71 -31.88
C PHE A 335 -27.15 2.52 -32.53
N LYS A 336 -26.27 3.52 -32.48
CA LYS A 336 -24.89 3.43 -33.01
C LYS A 336 -24.10 2.29 -32.36
N HIS A 337 -24.20 2.13 -31.03
CA HIS A 337 -23.48 1.07 -30.34
C HIS A 337 -24.08 -0.32 -30.54
N THR A 338 -25.41 -0.44 -30.68
CA THR A 338 -26.04 -1.73 -31.04
C THR A 338 -25.61 -2.20 -32.44
N GLN A 339 -25.46 -1.29 -33.41
CA GLN A 339 -24.97 -1.65 -34.75
C GLN A 339 -23.50 -2.08 -34.73
N GLN A 340 -22.63 -1.33 -34.05
CA GLN A 340 -21.22 -1.70 -33.93
C GLN A 340 -21.05 -3.07 -33.25
N ALA A 341 -21.78 -3.36 -32.18
CA ALA A 341 -21.74 -4.67 -31.52
C ALA A 341 -22.18 -5.81 -32.47
N SER A 342 -23.17 -5.57 -33.33
CA SER A 342 -23.64 -6.56 -34.30
C SER A 342 -22.72 -6.79 -35.51
N GLU A 343 -21.87 -5.81 -35.84
CA GLU A 343 -20.85 -5.94 -36.89
C GLU A 343 -19.63 -6.74 -36.40
N PHE A 344 -19.26 -6.64 -35.11
CA PHE A 344 -18.17 -7.43 -34.51
C PHE A 344 -18.53 -8.90 -34.25
N GLU A 345 -19.82 -9.27 -34.17
CA GLU A 345 -20.26 -10.66 -34.01
C GLU A 345 -20.34 -11.44 -35.35
N GLN A 346 -20.12 -10.77 -36.49
CA GLN A 346 -20.23 -11.37 -37.83
C GLN A 346 -18.88 -11.66 -38.52
N ASP A 347 -17.75 -11.32 -37.89
CA ASP A 347 -16.38 -11.61 -38.35
C ASP A 347 -15.68 -12.65 -37.46
#